data_AF-A0AAW4XSW7-F1
#
_entry.id   AF-A0AAW4XSW7-F1
#
_cell.length_a   1.000
_cell.length_b   1.000
_cell.length_c   1.000
_cell.angle_alpha   90.00
_cell.angle_beta   90.00
_cell.angle_gamma   90.00
#
_symmetry.space_group_name_H-M   'P 1'
#
loop_
_entity.id
_entity.type
_entity.pdbx_description
1 polymer ?
#
loop_
_entity_poly.entity_id
_entity_poly.type
_entity_poly.pdbx_seq_one_letter_code
_entity_poly.pdbx_strand_id
1 'polypeptide(L)'
;MVMARMISALGGHVSMAIAASVRSPDIAALARARGWNGSGQITCTINTGVDVASLNIAGIPHDRLTIINRGRIGGVVNGGTAIYTRTRIRIDNTSGTIFGGGGAGGNGAWKAIFRGTGYVGTGNGGSGGSGAGFNNSGTPVFVWQTSGNPGTSQTVGGPSIGGSTQGVATGGRGGDGGAMGMPGGSGSYGSTSGTFDSQSDGAIGMGGAAGAYVDGNSFVTWTANGTRLGLAIN
;
A
#
# COMPACT_ATOMS: atom_id res chain seq x y z
N MET A 1 4.84 29.60 54.72
CA MET A 1 3.57 29.64 53.97
C MET A 1 3.91 29.46 52.50
N VAL A 2 3.86 28.23 52.00
CA VAL A 2 4.22 27.90 50.61
C VAL A 2 3.01 28.22 49.73
N MET A 3 3.18 29.14 48.79
CA MET A 3 2.16 29.54 47.84
C MET A 3 1.85 28.34 46.93
N ALA A 4 0.70 27.71 47.16
CA ALA A 4 0.14 26.74 46.23
C ALA A 4 -0.19 27.47 44.93
N ARG A 5 0.65 27.28 43.90
CA ARG A 5 0.35 27.68 42.53
C ARG A 5 -0.85 26.85 42.06
N MET A 6 -2.06 27.38 42.20
CA MET A 6 -3.21 26.90 41.43
C MET A 6 -2.94 27.22 39.96
N ILE A 7 -2.40 26.25 39.23
CA ILE A 7 -2.49 26.24 37.77
C ILE A 7 -3.94 25.91 37.45
N SER A 8 -4.75 26.92 37.15
CA SER A 8 -6.06 26.69 36.54
C SER A 8 -5.81 26.01 35.20
N ALA A 9 -6.04 24.70 35.12
CA ALA A 9 -6.08 23.98 33.86
C ALA A 9 -7.35 24.40 33.11
N LEU A 10 -7.33 25.59 32.50
CA LEU A 10 -8.19 25.90 31.37
C LEU A 10 -8.04 24.72 30.40
N GLY A 11 -9.16 24.14 29.96
CA GLY A 11 -9.17 22.99 29.05
C GLY A 11 -8.41 23.31 27.76
N GLY A 12 -7.10 23.09 27.80
CA GLY A 12 -6.15 23.79 26.95
C GLY A 12 -6.28 23.32 25.52
N HIS A 13 -6.51 24.26 24.61
CA HIS A 13 -6.21 24.04 23.21
C HIS A 13 -4.72 23.70 23.09
N VAL A 14 -4.41 22.59 22.44
CA VAL A 14 -3.05 22.14 22.19
C VAL A 14 -2.77 22.22 20.70
N SER A 15 -1.71 22.93 20.35
CA SER A 15 -1.15 22.93 19.00
C SER A 15 0.18 22.19 18.99
N MET A 16 0.35 21.29 18.02
CA MET A 16 1.58 20.53 17.85
C MET A 16 1.88 20.32 16.36
N ALA A 17 3.15 20.01 16.08
CA ALA A 17 3.63 19.70 14.75
C ALA A 17 4.40 18.38 14.73
N ILE A 18 4.14 17.57 13.71
CA ILE A 18 4.97 16.43 13.31
C ILE A 18 5.98 16.98 12.30
N ALA A 19 7.24 17.09 12.73
CA ALA A 19 8.32 17.72 11.98
C ALA A 19 9.36 16.71 11.43
N ALA A 20 9.20 15.42 11.73
CA ALA A 20 10.06 14.36 11.24
C ALA A 20 9.19 13.19 10.76
N SER A 21 9.64 12.50 9.72
CA SER A 21 8.93 11.36 9.15
C SER A 21 8.77 10.26 10.20
N VAL A 22 7.54 9.78 10.37
CA VAL A 22 7.15 8.90 11.48
C VAL A 22 6.11 7.88 11.04
N ARG A 23 6.20 6.67 11.58
CA ARG A 23 5.19 5.63 11.38
C ARG A 23 4.21 5.64 12.53
N SER A 24 2.91 5.64 12.23
CA SER A 24 1.84 5.46 13.21
C SER A 24 1.99 6.31 14.49
N PRO A 25 2.14 7.64 14.39
CA PRO A 25 2.28 8.48 15.57
C PRO A 25 1.00 8.44 16.43
N ASP A 26 1.15 8.33 17.75
CA ASP A 26 0.04 8.44 18.69
C ASP A 26 -0.25 9.92 18.98
N ILE A 27 -1.23 10.47 18.24
CA ILE A 27 -1.64 11.88 18.39
C ILE A 27 -2.15 12.17 19.81
N ALA A 28 -2.84 11.24 20.46
CA ALA A 28 -3.36 11.46 21.81
C ALA A 28 -2.21 11.55 22.83
N ALA A 29 -1.24 10.64 22.75
CA ALA A 29 -0.05 10.68 23.61
C ALA A 29 0.79 11.96 23.38
N LEU A 30 0.99 12.34 22.11
CA LEU A 30 1.69 13.59 21.76
C LEU A 30 0.95 14.83 22.30
N ALA A 31 -0.38 14.86 22.21
CA ALA A 31 -1.19 15.93 22.77
C ALA A 31 -1.08 15.99 24.30
N ARG A 32 -1.17 14.84 24.99
CA ARG A 32 -1.05 14.77 26.47
C ARG A 32 0.33 15.23 26.94
N ALA A 33 1.39 14.85 26.22
CA ALA A 33 2.75 15.33 26.50
C ALA A 33 2.88 16.86 26.37
N ARG A 34 1.98 17.51 25.61
CA ARG A 34 1.87 18.97 25.46
C ARG A 34 0.83 19.60 26.40
N GLY A 35 0.28 18.86 27.35
CA GLY A 35 -0.66 19.35 28.36
C GLY A 35 -2.14 19.20 28.01
N TRP A 36 -2.49 18.42 26.98
CA TRP A 36 -3.90 18.16 26.66
C TRP A 36 -4.55 17.34 27.78
N ASN A 37 -5.64 17.88 28.35
CA ASN A 37 -6.34 17.31 29.49
C ASN A 37 -7.47 16.33 29.12
N GLY A 38 -7.58 15.94 27.84
CA GLY A 38 -8.63 15.04 27.34
C GLY A 38 -9.90 15.73 26.84
N SER A 39 -10.04 17.06 27.01
CA SER A 39 -11.27 17.80 26.65
C SER A 39 -11.02 19.00 25.73
N GLY A 40 -9.82 19.59 25.77
CA GLY A 40 -9.42 20.69 24.90
C GLY A 40 -9.38 20.31 23.41
N GLN A 41 -9.34 21.33 22.54
CA GLN A 41 -9.14 21.13 21.10
C GLN A 41 -7.67 20.79 20.80
N ILE A 42 -7.43 19.98 19.77
CA ILE A 42 -6.11 19.58 19.28
C ILE A 42 -5.96 20.04 17.83
N THR A 43 -4.91 20.81 17.56
CA THR A 43 -4.46 21.11 16.20
C THR A 43 -3.14 20.39 15.96
N CYS A 44 -3.14 19.40 15.08
CA CYS A 44 -1.95 18.65 14.68
C CYS A 44 -1.54 19.04 13.26
N THR A 45 -0.39 19.69 13.11
CA THR A 45 0.19 20.00 11.80
C THR A 45 1.18 18.93 11.37
N ILE A 46 1.07 18.42 10.16
CA ILE A 46 2.12 17.62 9.51
C ILE A 46 2.86 18.55 8.56
N ASN A 47 4.16 18.76 8.82
CA ASN A 47 4.96 19.74 8.08
C ASN A 47 5.24 19.31 6.64
N THR A 48 5.57 20.29 5.79
CA THR A 48 6.05 20.03 4.44
C THR A 48 7.30 19.15 4.46
N GLY A 49 7.38 18.18 3.55
CA GLY A 49 8.50 17.23 3.47
C GLY A 49 8.46 16.11 4.52
N VAL A 50 7.42 16.05 5.37
CA VAL A 50 7.24 14.98 6.36
C VAL A 50 6.38 13.86 5.80
N ASP A 51 6.84 12.63 6.00
CA ASP A 51 6.15 11.41 5.64
C ASP A 51 5.56 10.71 6.87
N VAL A 52 4.24 10.49 6.87
CA VAL A 52 3.53 9.75 7.91
C VAL A 52 3.02 8.44 7.31
N ALA A 53 3.65 7.33 7.70
CA ALA A 53 3.22 6.00 7.28
C ALA A 53 2.14 5.48 8.23
N SER A 54 0.90 5.48 7.72
CA SER A 54 -0.35 5.16 8.43
C SER A 54 -0.59 6.01 9.68
N LEU A 55 -1.77 6.61 9.76
CA LEU A 55 -2.20 7.42 10.88
C LEU A 55 -3.44 6.80 11.49
N ASN A 56 -3.30 6.22 12.68
CA ASN A 56 -4.42 5.69 13.44
C ASN A 56 -4.88 6.72 14.48
N ILE A 57 -6.12 7.17 14.36
CA ILE A 57 -6.73 8.10 15.29
C ILE A 57 -7.53 7.33 16.33
N ALA A 58 -6.99 7.25 17.54
CA ALA A 58 -7.59 6.60 18.69
C ALA A 58 -7.40 7.43 19.96
N GLY A 59 -8.23 7.19 20.98
CA GLY A 59 -8.08 7.82 22.29
C GLY A 59 -8.37 9.33 22.32
N ILE A 60 -9.01 9.87 21.27
CA ILE A 60 -9.44 11.27 21.16
C ILE A 60 -10.97 11.30 21.02
N PRO A 61 -11.69 12.12 21.82
CA PRO A 61 -13.14 12.30 21.67
C PRO A 61 -13.52 12.97 20.34
N HIS A 62 -14.78 12.78 19.92
CA HIS A 62 -15.33 13.40 18.71
C HIS A 62 -15.13 14.92 18.70
N ASP A 63 -14.80 15.44 17.51
CA ASP A 63 -14.69 16.86 17.20
C ASP A 63 -13.61 17.61 17.97
N ARG A 64 -12.63 16.89 18.54
CA ARG A 64 -11.49 17.47 19.26
C ARG A 64 -10.19 17.52 18.44
N LEU A 65 -10.12 16.88 17.29
CA LEU A 65 -8.91 16.86 16.46
C LEU A 65 -9.15 17.55 15.12
N THR A 66 -8.24 18.48 14.82
CA THR A 66 -8.02 19.01 13.47
C THR A 66 -6.61 18.65 13.02
N ILE A 67 -6.50 17.97 11.87
CA ILE A 67 -5.23 17.68 11.21
C ILE A 67 -5.03 18.68 10.08
N ILE A 68 -3.88 19.34 10.06
CA ILE A 68 -3.43 20.19 8.96
C ILE A 68 -2.30 19.46 8.25
N ASN A 69 -2.59 18.86 7.10
CA ASN A 69 -1.61 18.14 6.31
C ASN A 69 -0.97 19.04 5.26
N ARG A 70 0.34 19.25 5.39
CA ARG A 70 1.21 19.86 4.37
C ARG A 70 2.28 18.90 3.83
N GLY A 71 2.30 17.67 4.35
CA GLY A 71 3.22 16.61 3.96
C GLY A 71 2.52 15.48 3.24
N ARG A 72 3.00 14.25 3.45
CA ARG A 72 2.39 13.03 2.92
C ARG A 72 1.91 12.12 4.04
N ILE A 73 0.67 11.66 3.94
CA ILE A 73 0.12 10.60 4.79
C ILE A 73 -0.22 9.43 3.88
N GLY A 74 0.31 8.25 4.16
CA GLY A 74 0.33 7.17 3.18
C GLY A 74 0.13 5.79 3.78
N GLY A 75 -0.47 4.90 2.99
CA GLY A 75 -0.39 3.46 3.21
C GLY A 75 1.01 2.91 2.93
N VAL A 76 1.15 1.61 3.12
CA VAL A 76 2.43 0.91 2.96
C VAL A 76 2.53 0.24 1.58
N VAL A 77 3.70 -0.25 1.20
CA VAL A 77 3.85 -1.02 -0.04
C VAL A 77 2.91 -2.22 -0.05
N ASN A 78 2.37 -2.55 -1.23
CA ASN A 78 1.42 -3.63 -1.44
C ASN A 78 0.05 -3.45 -0.72
N GLY A 79 -0.32 -2.22 -0.35
CA GLY A 79 -1.69 -1.87 0.09
C GLY A 79 -1.73 -0.95 1.31
N GLY A 80 -2.61 -1.24 2.26
CA GLY A 80 -2.66 -0.51 3.54
C GLY A 80 -3.24 0.91 3.47
N THR A 81 -3.81 1.32 4.60
CA THR A 81 -4.59 2.55 4.70
C THR A 81 -3.76 3.71 5.23
N ALA A 82 -3.90 4.90 4.63
CA ALA A 82 -3.23 6.11 5.12
C ALA A 82 -3.81 6.60 6.44
N ILE A 83 -5.13 6.72 6.58
CA ILE A 83 -5.77 7.20 7.80
C ILE A 83 -6.84 6.21 8.24
N TYR A 84 -6.76 5.75 9.48
CA TYR A 84 -7.84 5.02 10.13
C TYR A 84 -8.44 5.87 11.24
N THR A 85 -9.77 6.04 11.24
CA THR A 85 -10.47 6.73 12.32
C THR A 85 -11.86 6.15 12.56
N ARG A 86 -12.28 6.17 13.82
CA ARG A 86 -13.69 6.00 14.24
C ARG A 86 -14.16 7.20 15.09
N THR A 87 -13.31 8.21 15.21
CA THR A 87 -13.59 9.48 15.88
C THR A 87 -13.90 10.54 14.82
N ARG A 88 -14.85 11.42 15.12
CA ARG A 88 -15.14 12.56 14.23
C ARG A 88 -13.99 13.55 14.28
N ILE A 89 -13.39 13.83 13.14
CA ILE A 89 -12.22 14.71 13.03
C ILE A 89 -12.37 15.68 11.86
N ARG A 90 -11.57 16.74 11.87
CA ARG A 90 -11.42 17.66 10.76
C ARG A 90 -10.06 17.48 10.09
N ILE A 91 -10.02 17.50 8.76
CA ILE A 91 -8.77 17.43 8.00
C ILE A 91 -8.73 18.57 6.99
N ASP A 92 -7.71 19.40 7.11
CA ASP A 92 -7.25 20.34 6.10
C ASP A 92 -6.08 19.70 5.34
N ASN A 93 -6.30 19.34 4.08
CA ASN A 93 -5.29 18.75 3.22
C ASN A 93 -4.80 19.72 2.12
N THR A 94 -4.94 21.04 2.28
CA THR A 94 -4.74 22.04 1.21
C THR A 94 -3.45 21.88 0.40
N SER A 95 -2.34 21.53 1.04
CA SER A 95 -1.02 21.37 0.38
C SER A 95 -0.42 19.99 0.62
N GLY A 96 -1.24 19.02 1.04
CA GLY A 96 -0.81 17.69 1.39
C GLY A 96 -1.25 16.63 0.38
N THR A 97 -0.66 15.44 0.50
CA THR A 97 -1.12 14.24 -0.20
C THR A 97 -1.52 13.17 0.82
N ILE A 98 -2.67 12.55 0.61
CA ILE A 98 -3.14 11.39 1.40
C ILE A 98 -3.38 10.24 0.42
N PHE A 99 -2.76 9.09 0.63
CA PHE A 99 -2.85 7.98 -0.33
C PHE A 99 -2.91 6.61 0.32
N GLY A 100 -3.75 5.71 -0.20
CA GLY A 100 -3.60 4.28 0.08
C GLY A 100 -2.36 3.72 -0.63
N GLY A 101 -1.74 2.66 -0.11
CA GLY A 101 -0.68 2.00 -0.89
C GLY A 101 -1.24 1.30 -2.12
N GLY A 102 -0.38 1.08 -3.11
CA GLY A 102 -0.71 0.33 -4.31
C GLY A 102 -0.71 -1.17 -4.04
N GLY A 103 -1.58 -1.90 -4.72
CA GLY A 103 -1.65 -3.36 -4.59
C GLY A 103 -0.45 -4.08 -5.23
N ALA A 104 -0.08 -5.25 -4.72
CA ALA A 104 0.95 -6.09 -5.35
C ALA A 104 0.49 -6.60 -6.73
N GLY A 105 1.42 -6.80 -7.66
CA GLY A 105 1.14 -7.49 -8.91
C GLY A 105 0.88 -8.99 -8.69
N GLY A 106 0.07 -9.60 -9.56
CA GLY A 106 -0.20 -11.04 -9.53
C GLY A 106 0.91 -11.87 -10.19
N ASN A 107 1.05 -13.14 -9.80
CA ASN A 107 2.04 -14.02 -10.44
C ASN A 107 1.60 -14.45 -11.85
N GLY A 108 2.56 -14.65 -12.75
CA GLY A 108 2.32 -15.28 -14.05
C GLY A 108 1.96 -16.76 -13.89
N ALA A 109 1.24 -17.32 -14.87
CA ALA A 109 0.94 -18.75 -14.88
C ALA A 109 2.18 -19.59 -15.27
N TRP A 110 2.29 -20.80 -14.70
CA TRP A 110 3.19 -21.80 -15.26
C TRP A 110 2.59 -22.42 -16.53
N LYS A 111 3.44 -23.00 -17.37
CA LYS A 111 3.07 -23.71 -18.60
C LYS A 111 3.88 -25.00 -18.69
N ALA A 112 3.23 -26.13 -18.96
CA ALA A 112 3.93 -27.37 -19.28
C ALA A 112 3.52 -27.89 -20.65
N ILE A 113 4.47 -28.46 -21.38
CA ILE A 113 4.24 -29.20 -22.61
C ILE A 113 4.76 -30.62 -22.46
N PHE A 114 4.06 -31.56 -23.09
CA PHE A 114 4.36 -32.99 -23.04
C PHE A 114 4.70 -33.48 -24.43
N ARG A 115 5.76 -34.28 -24.54
CA ARG A 115 6.22 -34.85 -25.80
C ARG A 115 6.68 -36.29 -25.62
N GLY A 116 6.18 -37.20 -26.44
CA GLY A 116 6.47 -38.63 -26.34
C GLY A 116 6.15 -39.21 -24.97
N THR A 117 6.71 -40.39 -24.69
CA THR A 117 6.56 -41.06 -23.40
C THR A 117 7.55 -40.49 -22.37
N GLY A 118 7.11 -39.48 -21.64
CA GLY A 118 7.75 -39.03 -20.39
C GLY A 118 8.57 -37.74 -20.46
N TYR A 119 8.64 -37.04 -21.60
CA TYR A 119 9.34 -35.76 -21.66
C TYR A 119 8.39 -34.59 -21.37
N VAL A 120 8.78 -33.75 -20.41
CA VAL A 120 8.05 -32.56 -19.99
C VAL A 120 8.98 -31.35 -20.05
N GLY A 121 8.52 -30.27 -20.68
CA GLY A 121 9.14 -28.95 -20.57
C GLY A 121 8.23 -28.03 -19.77
N THR A 122 8.76 -27.38 -18.73
CA THR A 122 7.98 -26.51 -17.84
C THR A 122 8.56 -25.10 -17.79
N GLY A 123 7.78 -24.12 -18.23
CA GLY A 123 8.03 -22.71 -17.98
C GLY A 123 7.34 -22.26 -16.71
N ASN A 124 8.08 -21.74 -15.73
CA ASN A 124 7.53 -21.23 -14.49
C ASN A 124 7.06 -19.79 -14.67
N GLY A 125 5.91 -19.45 -14.09
CA GLY A 125 5.42 -18.07 -14.11
C GLY A 125 6.33 -17.11 -13.35
N GLY A 126 6.42 -15.87 -13.84
CA GLY A 126 7.19 -14.81 -13.19
C GLY A 126 6.45 -14.24 -11.97
N SER A 127 7.21 -13.71 -11.01
CA SER A 127 6.64 -13.06 -9.82
C SER A 127 5.98 -11.72 -10.16
N GLY A 128 4.92 -11.36 -9.44
CA GLY A 128 4.34 -10.02 -9.50
C GLY A 128 5.30 -8.92 -9.01
N GLY A 129 5.06 -7.69 -9.46
CA GLY A 129 5.75 -6.48 -8.99
C GLY A 129 5.22 -5.96 -7.65
N SER A 130 5.96 -5.09 -6.99
CA SER A 130 5.55 -4.46 -5.74
C SER A 130 4.73 -3.21 -6.01
N GLY A 131 3.62 -3.01 -5.30
CA GLY A 131 2.84 -1.76 -5.33
C GLY A 131 3.51 -0.63 -4.57
N ALA A 132 3.22 0.61 -4.97
CA ALA A 132 3.80 1.82 -4.37
C ALA A 132 3.34 2.04 -2.92
N GLY A 133 4.16 2.67 -2.08
CA GLY A 133 3.76 3.04 -0.72
C GLY A 133 4.95 3.29 0.18
N PHE A 134 4.71 3.51 1.48
CA PHE A 134 5.81 3.52 2.43
C PHE A 134 6.34 2.11 2.70
N ASN A 135 7.65 1.97 2.94
CA ASN A 135 8.24 0.73 3.42
C ASN A 135 7.47 0.14 4.63
N ASN A 136 7.60 -1.16 4.90
CA ASN A 136 6.84 -1.83 5.96
C ASN A 136 7.40 -1.62 7.38
N SER A 137 8.66 -1.20 7.52
CA SER A 137 9.33 -1.06 8.81
C SER A 137 10.31 0.11 8.82
N GLY A 138 10.79 0.48 10.02
CA GLY A 138 11.70 1.60 10.21
C GLY A 138 11.10 2.97 9.88
N THR A 139 11.98 3.95 9.68
CA THR A 139 11.62 5.30 9.24
C THR A 139 10.89 5.24 7.90
N PRO A 140 9.75 5.94 7.73
CA PRO A 140 9.03 5.98 6.47
C PRO A 140 9.93 6.43 5.32
N VAL A 141 10.02 5.58 4.30
CA VAL A 141 10.63 5.90 3.01
C VAL A 141 9.64 5.49 1.94
N PHE A 142 9.36 6.39 1.00
CA PHE A 142 8.47 6.11 -0.11
C PHE A 142 9.15 5.18 -1.12
N VAL A 143 8.45 4.12 -1.51
CA VAL A 143 8.86 3.13 -2.49
C VAL A 143 7.89 3.21 -3.67
N TRP A 144 8.44 3.41 -4.87
CA TRP A 144 7.66 3.41 -6.11
C TRP A 144 7.26 1.98 -6.51
N GLN A 145 6.19 1.87 -7.30
CA GLN A 145 5.78 0.58 -7.84
C GLN A 145 6.87 -0.03 -8.72
N THR A 146 6.90 -1.35 -8.80
CA THR A 146 7.79 -2.08 -9.69
C THR A 146 7.03 -2.95 -10.66
N SER A 147 7.64 -3.19 -11.80
CA SER A 147 7.13 -4.10 -12.81
C SER A 147 7.20 -5.56 -12.36
N GLY A 148 6.29 -6.39 -12.86
CA GLY A 148 6.34 -7.83 -12.69
C GLY A 148 7.44 -8.47 -13.53
N ASN A 149 7.99 -9.57 -13.03
CA ASN A 149 9.11 -10.28 -13.64
C ASN A 149 8.64 -11.20 -14.77
N PRO A 150 9.46 -11.41 -15.81
CA PRO A 150 9.18 -12.45 -16.81
C PRO A 150 9.22 -13.85 -16.20
N GLY A 151 8.43 -14.77 -16.76
CA GLY A 151 8.51 -16.20 -16.45
C GLY A 151 9.73 -16.86 -17.08
N THR A 152 10.01 -18.11 -16.71
CA THR A 152 11.10 -18.90 -17.29
C THR A 152 10.63 -19.66 -18.52
N SER A 153 11.56 -20.04 -19.38
CA SER A 153 11.32 -20.93 -20.51
C SER A 153 12.09 -22.23 -20.37
N GLN A 154 11.49 -23.34 -20.77
CA GLN A 154 12.16 -24.63 -20.86
C GLN A 154 11.79 -25.35 -22.16
N THR A 155 12.83 -25.80 -22.86
CA THR A 155 12.68 -26.67 -24.03
C THR A 155 12.41 -28.11 -23.57
N VAL A 156 11.38 -28.76 -24.12
CA VAL A 156 11.06 -30.16 -23.80
C VAL A 156 12.16 -31.07 -24.33
N GLY A 157 12.63 -32.01 -23.50
CA GLY A 157 13.62 -33.01 -23.91
C GLY A 157 13.07 -34.04 -24.91
N GLY A 158 13.91 -35.02 -25.25
CA GLY A 158 13.54 -36.16 -26.09
C GLY A 158 14.11 -36.13 -27.51
N PRO A 159 13.97 -37.23 -28.26
CA PRO A 159 14.55 -37.36 -29.60
C PRO A 159 13.95 -36.35 -30.59
N SER A 160 14.80 -35.79 -31.44
CA SER A 160 14.39 -34.99 -32.58
C SER A 160 13.61 -35.87 -33.56
N ILE A 161 12.30 -35.64 -33.68
CA ILE A 161 11.48 -36.28 -34.73
C ILE A 161 11.82 -35.55 -36.04
N GLY A 162 12.26 -36.26 -37.07
CA GLY A 162 12.62 -35.68 -38.36
C GLY A 162 11.49 -34.77 -38.89
N GLY A 163 11.80 -33.51 -39.19
CA GLY A 163 10.84 -32.51 -39.65
C GLY A 163 10.09 -31.72 -38.56
N SER A 164 10.39 -31.93 -37.28
CA SER A 164 9.73 -31.21 -36.16
C SER A 164 10.67 -30.23 -35.44
N THR A 165 10.10 -29.14 -34.90
CA THR A 165 10.80 -28.20 -34.03
C THR A 165 10.63 -28.61 -32.58
N GLN A 166 11.70 -28.55 -31.78
CA GLN A 166 11.63 -28.88 -30.36
C GLN A 166 10.66 -27.95 -29.63
N GLY A 167 9.74 -28.50 -28.87
CA GLY A 167 8.76 -27.72 -28.13
C GLY A 167 9.39 -26.87 -27.03
N VAL A 168 8.89 -25.67 -26.81
CA VAL A 168 9.29 -24.79 -25.69
C VAL A 168 8.06 -24.37 -24.91
N ALA A 169 8.09 -24.56 -23.59
CA ALA A 169 7.12 -23.99 -22.68
C ALA A 169 7.69 -22.72 -22.04
N THR A 170 6.95 -21.62 -22.09
CA THR A 170 7.31 -20.34 -21.49
C THR A 170 6.26 -19.95 -20.46
N GLY A 171 6.68 -19.74 -19.22
CA GLY A 171 5.80 -19.24 -18.17
C GLY A 171 5.39 -17.79 -18.42
N GLY A 172 4.20 -17.42 -17.96
CA GLY A 172 3.69 -16.07 -18.12
C GLY A 172 4.47 -15.05 -17.29
N ARG A 173 4.40 -13.78 -17.69
CA ARG A 173 4.96 -12.65 -16.93
C ARG A 173 4.07 -12.34 -15.71
N GLY A 174 4.68 -12.00 -14.58
CA GLY A 174 3.96 -11.42 -13.44
C GLY A 174 3.39 -10.03 -13.76
N GLY A 175 2.31 -9.67 -13.10
CA GLY A 175 1.67 -8.36 -13.23
C GLY A 175 2.47 -7.26 -12.55
N ASP A 176 2.30 -6.03 -13.03
CA ASP A 176 2.95 -4.85 -12.43
C ASP A 176 2.29 -4.48 -11.10
N GLY A 177 3.07 -3.95 -10.15
CA GLY A 177 2.53 -3.37 -8.93
C GLY A 177 1.71 -2.10 -9.19
N GLY A 178 0.69 -1.86 -8.38
CA GLY A 178 -0.18 -0.71 -8.49
C GLY A 178 0.50 0.59 -8.03
N ALA A 179 0.08 1.72 -8.62
CA ALA A 179 0.43 3.05 -8.13
C ALA A 179 -0.26 3.38 -6.79
N MET A 180 0.05 4.54 -6.22
CA MET A 180 -0.61 5.04 -5.01
C MET A 180 -2.13 4.96 -5.16
N GLY A 181 -2.77 4.17 -4.29
CA GLY A 181 -4.21 3.98 -4.27
C GLY A 181 -4.77 3.17 -5.44
N MET A 182 -3.94 2.50 -6.24
CA MET A 182 -4.38 1.68 -7.38
C MET A 182 -4.10 0.18 -7.14
N PRO A 183 -4.97 -0.72 -7.62
CA PRO A 183 -4.73 -2.16 -7.53
C PRO A 183 -3.53 -2.57 -8.40
N GLY A 184 -2.93 -3.71 -8.08
CA GLY A 184 -1.90 -4.30 -8.94
C GLY A 184 -2.50 -4.96 -10.19
N GLY A 185 -1.69 -5.10 -11.23
CA GLY A 185 -2.06 -5.83 -12.44
C GLY A 185 -2.08 -7.35 -12.21
N SER A 186 -2.93 -8.06 -12.95
CA SER A 186 -2.89 -9.52 -13.00
C SER A 186 -1.62 -10.01 -13.70
N GLY A 187 -1.18 -11.22 -13.36
CA GLY A 187 -0.21 -11.93 -14.18
C GLY A 187 -0.78 -12.29 -15.56
N SER A 188 0.08 -12.82 -16.42
CA SER A 188 -0.28 -13.29 -17.75
C SER A 188 -0.16 -14.81 -17.86
N TYR A 189 -0.86 -15.38 -18.83
CA TYR A 189 -0.69 -16.79 -19.18
C TYR A 189 0.66 -17.03 -19.86
N GLY A 190 1.19 -18.23 -19.69
CA GLY A 190 2.36 -18.68 -20.43
C GLY A 190 2.04 -18.96 -21.90
N SER A 191 3.09 -19.14 -22.70
CA SER A 191 2.98 -19.48 -24.13
C SER A 191 3.78 -20.74 -24.45
N THR A 192 3.51 -21.31 -25.62
CA THR A 192 4.19 -22.49 -26.12
C THR A 192 4.65 -22.26 -27.56
N SER A 193 5.72 -22.92 -27.97
CA SER A 193 6.15 -22.98 -29.37
C SER A 193 6.68 -24.38 -29.71
N GLY A 194 6.92 -24.64 -31.00
CA GLY A 194 7.41 -25.93 -31.49
C GLY A 194 6.35 -27.03 -31.49
N THR A 195 6.80 -28.28 -31.58
CA THR A 195 5.94 -29.47 -31.67
C THR A 195 5.87 -30.20 -30.33
N PHE A 196 4.65 -30.47 -29.87
CA PHE A 196 4.35 -31.21 -28.63
C PHE A 196 2.98 -31.92 -28.77
N ASP A 197 2.73 -32.92 -27.93
CA ASP A 197 1.52 -33.75 -28.03
C ASP A 197 0.35 -33.14 -27.24
N SER A 198 0.65 -32.53 -26.10
CA SER A 198 -0.33 -31.85 -25.26
C SER A 198 0.32 -30.79 -24.38
N GLN A 199 -0.51 -29.95 -23.76
CA GLN A 199 -0.08 -28.90 -22.86
C GLN A 199 -0.96 -28.85 -21.62
N SER A 200 -0.42 -28.27 -20.55
CA SER A 200 -1.16 -27.94 -19.33
C SER A 200 -0.80 -26.54 -18.85
N ASP A 201 -1.80 -25.84 -18.34
CA ASP A 201 -1.70 -24.44 -17.95
C ASP A 201 -1.97 -24.26 -16.46
N GLY A 202 -1.17 -23.40 -15.83
CA GLY A 202 -1.47 -22.87 -14.51
C GLY A 202 -2.49 -21.74 -14.53
N ALA A 203 -3.05 -21.42 -13.37
CA ALA A 203 -3.84 -20.20 -13.18
C ALA A 203 -2.92 -18.97 -13.10
N ILE A 204 -3.40 -17.84 -13.59
CA ILE A 204 -2.77 -16.54 -13.33
C ILE A 204 -3.08 -16.09 -11.89
N GLY A 205 -2.12 -15.41 -11.27
CA GLY A 205 -2.36 -14.66 -10.05
C GLY A 205 -3.06 -13.34 -10.37
N MET A 206 -4.10 -13.02 -9.61
CA MET A 206 -4.70 -11.67 -9.62
C MET A 206 -3.82 -10.70 -8.84
N GLY A 207 -3.80 -9.44 -9.25
CA GLY A 207 -3.18 -8.38 -8.47
C GLY A 207 -3.91 -8.15 -7.15
N GLY A 208 -3.16 -7.70 -6.14
CA GLY A 208 -3.69 -7.29 -4.85
C GLY A 208 -4.53 -6.02 -4.95
N ALA A 209 -5.46 -5.88 -4.02
CA ALA A 209 -6.25 -4.67 -3.88
C ALA A 209 -5.38 -3.46 -3.47
N ALA A 210 -5.80 -2.27 -3.87
CA ALA A 210 -5.25 -1.04 -3.36
C ALA A 210 -5.59 -0.84 -1.88
N GLY A 211 -4.75 -0.08 -1.18
CA GLY A 211 -5.09 0.52 0.09
C GLY A 211 -6.04 1.71 -0.05
N ALA A 212 -6.61 2.14 1.07
CA ALA A 212 -7.49 3.30 1.15
C ALA A 212 -6.72 4.56 1.58
N TYR A 213 -7.09 5.74 1.07
CA TYR A 213 -6.56 6.99 1.65
C TYR A 213 -7.18 7.28 3.02
N VAL A 214 -8.38 6.75 3.27
CA VAL A 214 -9.04 6.84 4.57
C VAL A 214 -9.97 5.64 4.78
N ASP A 215 -9.98 5.15 6.01
CA ASP A 215 -10.98 4.23 6.55
C ASP A 215 -11.71 4.91 7.72
N GLY A 216 -13.02 5.07 7.57
CA GLY A 216 -13.87 5.91 8.42
C GLY A 216 -14.14 7.29 7.84
N ASN A 217 -14.26 7.40 6.51
CA ASN A 217 -14.53 8.67 5.83
C ASN A 217 -15.81 9.36 6.32
N SER A 218 -16.81 8.58 6.75
CA SER A 218 -18.04 9.08 7.38
C SER A 218 -17.80 9.90 8.64
N PHE A 219 -16.65 9.70 9.31
CA PHE A 219 -16.21 10.45 10.49
C PHE A 219 -15.30 11.64 10.15
N VAL A 220 -14.95 11.85 8.87
CA VAL A 220 -14.03 12.91 8.48
C VAL A 220 -14.79 14.09 7.88
N THR A 221 -14.61 15.26 8.47
CA THR A 221 -14.97 16.53 7.84
C THR A 221 -13.74 17.09 7.11
N TRP A 222 -13.82 17.12 5.78
CA TRP A 222 -12.76 17.69 4.93
C TRP A 222 -12.95 19.21 4.84
N THR A 223 -12.02 19.98 5.42
CA THR A 223 -12.03 21.45 5.30
C THR A 223 -11.24 21.92 4.08
N ALA A 224 -10.33 21.09 3.58
CA ALA A 224 -9.73 21.21 2.25
C ALA A 224 -9.31 19.83 1.74
N ASN A 225 -9.55 19.55 0.45
CA ASN A 225 -9.40 18.20 -0.09
C ASN A 225 -7.96 17.83 -0.48
N GLY A 226 -7.18 18.77 -1.02
CA GLY A 226 -5.83 18.49 -1.54
C GLY A 226 -5.78 17.29 -2.51
N THR A 227 -4.66 16.59 -2.54
CA THR A 227 -4.52 15.34 -3.28
C THR A 227 -4.91 14.15 -2.41
N ARG A 228 -5.87 13.34 -2.87
CA ARG A 228 -6.30 12.09 -2.24
C ARG A 228 -6.30 10.95 -3.27
N LEU A 229 -5.56 9.88 -3.01
CA LEU A 229 -5.37 8.78 -3.97
C LEU A 229 -5.79 7.44 -3.36
N GLY A 230 -6.69 6.74 -4.05
CA GLY A 230 -7.26 5.46 -3.61
C GLY A 230 -8.70 5.59 -3.15
N LEU A 231 -9.22 4.52 -2.55
CA LEU A 231 -10.60 4.51 -2.08
C LEU A 231 -10.77 5.20 -0.71
N ALA A 232 -11.98 5.66 -0.44
CA ALA A 232 -12.46 5.98 0.91
C ALA A 232 -13.38 4.85 1.38
N ILE A 233 -13.13 4.34 2.58
CA ILE A 233 -14.01 3.39 3.28
C ILE A 233 -14.82 4.18 4.31
N ASN A 234 -16.12 3.91 4.41
CA ASN A 234 -17.03 4.63 5.31
C ASN A 234 -17.14 3.98 6.68
#